data_AF-A0A957PWQ3-F1
#
_entry.id   AF-A0A957PWQ3-F1
#
_cell.length_a   1.000
_cell.length_b   1.000
_cell.length_c   1.000
_cell.angle_alpha   90.00
_cell.angle_beta   90.00
_cell.angle_gamma   90.00
#
_symmetry.space_group_name_H-M   'P 1'
#
loop_
_entity.id
_entity.type
_entity.pdbx_description
1 polymer ?
#
loop_
_entity_poly.entity_id
_entity_poly.type
_entity_poly.pdbx_seq_one_letter_code
_entity_poly.pdbx_strand_id
1 'polypeptide(L)'
;DVMQVRYNLIYQAAALHVLNQAKAADLGVATMRTMTSGMLQRIAQHLAPGWQDANDLYTVALQFVLSDSRVHLPIVGMRWPEEVARNVALVENFQPSYDMAALPRLTAGIYRSEDEGKA
;
A
#
# COMPACT_ATOMS: atom_id res chain seq x y z
N ASP A 1 -6.45 4.61 20.56
CA ASP A 1 -7.21 3.50 19.96
C ASP A 1 -6.75 3.20 18.54
N VAL A 2 -7.18 2.06 17.98
CA VAL A 2 -6.81 1.63 16.62
C VAL A 2 -8.06 1.26 15.84
N MET A 3 -8.09 1.59 14.56
CA MET A 3 -9.08 1.09 13.61
C MET A 3 -8.45 0.17 12.57
N GLN A 4 -9.17 -0.89 12.21
CA GLN A 4 -8.76 -1.79 11.14
C GLN A 4 -9.56 -1.50 9.87
N VAL A 5 -8.87 -1.23 8.76
CA VAL A 5 -9.49 -0.91 7.46
C VAL A 5 -8.98 -1.78 6.33
N ARG A 6 -9.81 -1.99 5.32
CA ARG A 6 -9.36 -2.57 4.04
C ARG A 6 -8.69 -1.48 3.21
N TYR A 7 -7.36 -1.53 3.14
CA TYR A 7 -6.55 -0.63 2.33
C TYR A 7 -5.36 -1.39 1.75
N ASN A 8 -5.21 -1.37 0.43
CA ASN A 8 -4.10 -1.94 -0.32
C ASN A 8 -4.09 -1.38 -1.75
N LEU A 9 -3.16 -1.85 -2.58
CA LEU A 9 -2.99 -1.36 -3.95
C LEU A 9 -4.29 -1.38 -4.80
N ILE A 10 -5.17 -2.37 -4.57
CA ILE A 10 -6.44 -2.54 -5.30
C ILE A 10 -7.58 -1.79 -4.60
N TYR A 11 -7.64 -1.83 -3.27
CA TYR A 11 -8.71 -1.20 -2.49
C TYR A 11 -8.23 0.12 -1.87
N GLN A 12 -8.46 1.23 -2.56
CA GLN A 12 -7.96 2.56 -2.15
C GLN A 12 -9.02 3.50 -1.56
N ALA A 13 -10.29 3.09 -1.46
CA ALA A 13 -11.37 3.95 -0.96
C ALA A 13 -11.09 4.53 0.44
N ALA A 14 -10.43 3.77 1.32
CA ALA A 14 -10.04 4.23 2.65
C ALA A 14 -9.15 5.48 2.60
N ALA A 15 -8.25 5.59 1.62
CA ALA A 15 -7.34 6.72 1.51
C ALA A 15 -8.03 8.04 1.17
N LEU A 16 -9.17 7.98 0.47
CA LEU A 16 -9.98 9.16 0.13
C LEU A 16 -10.89 9.58 1.29
N HIS A 17 -11.45 8.61 2.01
CA HIS A 17 -12.56 8.89 2.92
C HIS A 17 -12.22 8.78 4.40
N VAL A 18 -11.30 7.89 4.79
CA VAL A 18 -11.18 7.44 6.18
C VAL A 18 -9.80 7.71 6.77
N LEU A 19 -8.72 7.54 6.02
CA LEU A 19 -7.36 7.68 6.57
C LEU A 19 -7.06 9.10 7.08
N ASN A 20 -7.58 10.13 6.41
CA ASN A 20 -7.44 11.52 6.88
C ASN A 20 -8.26 11.79 8.15
N GLN A 21 -9.43 11.15 8.29
CA GLN A 21 -10.26 11.26 9.49
C GLN A 21 -9.58 10.56 10.67
N ALA A 22 -9.01 9.37 10.45
CA ALA A 22 -8.24 8.64 11.46
C ALA A 22 -7.05 9.48 11.96
N LYS A 23 -6.30 10.10 11.06
CA LYS A 23 -5.21 11.02 11.40
C LYS A 23 -5.71 12.22 12.22
N ALA A 24 -6.80 12.85 11.81
CA ALA A 24 -7.37 13.99 12.52
C ALA A 24 -7.89 13.64 13.92
N ALA A 25 -8.30 12.39 14.12
CA ALA A 25 -8.77 11.85 15.40
C ALA A 25 -7.67 11.17 16.23
N ASP A 26 -6.40 11.24 15.81
CA ASP A 26 -5.26 10.59 16.46
C ASP A 26 -5.47 9.07 16.68
N LEU A 27 -6.05 8.40 15.68
CA LEU A 27 -6.29 6.96 15.68
C LEU A 27 -5.20 6.23 14.90
N GLY A 28 -4.66 5.17 15.51
CA GLY A 28 -3.79 4.22 14.81
C GLY A 28 -4.56 3.49 13.72
N VAL A 29 -3.90 3.20 12.61
CA VAL A 29 -4.51 2.51 11.45
C VAL A 29 -3.82 1.19 11.21
N ALA A 30 -4.59 0.11 11.33
CA ALA A 30 -4.18 -1.22 10.90
C ALA A 30 -4.83 -1.56 9.54
N THR A 31 -4.09 -2.16 8.62
CA THR A 31 -4.64 -2.56 7.31
C THR A 31 -4.89 -4.05 7.23
N MET A 32 -6.08 -4.44 6.77
CA MET A 32 -6.40 -5.80 6.40
C MET A 32 -6.22 -6.01 4.90
N ARG A 33 -5.91 -7.26 4.50
CA ARG A 33 -5.62 -7.63 3.10
C ARG A 33 -4.46 -6.83 2.51
N THR A 34 -3.46 -6.45 3.30
CA THR A 34 -2.28 -5.67 2.87
C THR A 34 -1.69 -6.19 1.56
N MET A 35 -1.52 -7.51 1.44
CA MET A 35 -0.96 -8.18 0.26
C MET A 35 -1.97 -8.43 -0.87
N THR A 36 -3.09 -7.71 -0.91
CA THR A 36 -4.21 -7.92 -1.86
C THR A 36 -4.89 -9.31 -1.79
N SER A 37 -4.57 -10.11 -0.76
CA SER A 37 -4.97 -11.52 -0.67
C SER A 37 -4.50 -12.37 -1.87
N GLY A 38 -3.38 -12.00 -2.49
CA GLY A 38 -2.83 -12.68 -3.66
C GLY A 38 -3.55 -12.35 -4.98
N MET A 39 -4.53 -11.45 -4.96
CA MET A 39 -5.34 -11.15 -6.16
C MET A 39 -4.54 -10.42 -7.22
N LEU A 40 -3.63 -9.51 -6.84
CA LEU A 40 -2.78 -8.82 -7.79
C LEU A 40 -1.93 -9.80 -8.60
N GLN A 41 -1.29 -10.75 -7.93
CA GLN A 41 -0.44 -11.78 -8.54
C GLN A 41 -1.25 -12.66 -9.49
N ARG A 42 -2.44 -13.13 -9.05
CA ARG A 42 -3.33 -13.94 -9.89
C ARG A 42 -3.82 -13.19 -11.13
N ILE A 43 -4.18 -11.92 -10.99
CA ILE A 43 -4.59 -11.08 -12.13
C ILE A 43 -3.43 -10.90 -13.10
N ALA A 44 -2.23 -10.58 -12.59
CA ALA A 44 -1.04 -10.38 -13.41
C ALA A 44 -0.65 -11.65 -14.17
N GLN A 45 -0.75 -12.83 -13.57
CA GLN A 45 -0.50 -14.11 -14.25
C GLN A 45 -1.35 -14.30 -15.53
N HIS A 46 -2.57 -13.75 -15.56
CA HIS A 46 -3.45 -13.85 -16.72
C HIS A 46 -3.29 -12.71 -17.73
N LEU A 47 -3.07 -11.48 -17.27
CA LEU A 47 -3.09 -10.30 -18.13
C LEU A 47 -1.69 -9.80 -18.53
N ALA A 48 -0.71 -10.01 -17.67
CA ALA A 48 0.64 -9.48 -17.82
C ALA A 48 1.67 -10.36 -17.08
N PRO A 49 1.84 -11.63 -17.50
CA PRO A 49 2.66 -12.60 -16.75
C PRO A 49 4.11 -12.12 -16.53
N GLY A 50 4.68 -11.37 -17.49
CA GLY A 50 6.03 -10.80 -17.39
C GLY A 50 6.20 -9.74 -16.31
N TRP A 51 5.13 -9.24 -15.69
CA TRP A 51 5.26 -8.30 -14.56
C TRP A 51 5.90 -8.96 -13.34
N GLN A 52 5.61 -10.24 -13.10
CA GLN A 52 6.19 -10.96 -11.98
C GLN A 52 7.68 -11.27 -12.21
N ASP A 53 8.08 -11.43 -13.48
CA ASP A 53 9.49 -11.61 -13.86
C ASP A 53 10.28 -10.30 -13.69
N ALA A 54 9.63 -9.16 -13.96
CA ALA A 54 10.24 -7.84 -13.84
C ALA A 54 10.32 -7.37 -12.38
N ASN A 55 9.29 -7.62 -11.57
CA ASN A 55 9.22 -7.19 -10.17
C ASN A 55 8.42 -8.19 -9.33
N ASP A 56 8.85 -8.38 -8.08
CA ASP A 56 8.05 -9.15 -7.13
C ASP A 56 6.80 -8.37 -6.70
N LEU A 57 5.66 -8.69 -7.31
CA LEU A 57 4.37 -8.05 -7.01
C LEU A 57 3.92 -8.24 -5.56
N TYR A 58 4.43 -9.26 -4.84
CA TYR A 58 4.22 -9.38 -3.40
C TYR A 58 4.91 -8.22 -2.68
N THR A 59 6.22 -8.05 -2.90
CA THR A 59 6.99 -6.94 -2.35
C THR A 59 6.37 -5.57 -2.68
N VAL A 60 5.94 -5.35 -3.94
CA VAL A 60 5.28 -4.11 -4.36
C VAL A 60 4.02 -3.82 -3.54
N ALA A 61 3.17 -4.83 -3.30
CA ALA A 61 1.95 -4.65 -2.54
C ALA A 61 2.21 -4.28 -1.07
N LEU A 62 3.24 -4.84 -0.45
CA LEU A 62 3.64 -4.47 0.91
C LEU A 62 4.22 -3.06 0.96
N GLN A 63 5.14 -2.75 0.06
CA GLN A 63 5.77 -1.43 -0.04
C GLN A 63 4.75 -0.32 -0.28
N PHE A 64 3.72 -0.56 -1.09
CA PHE A 64 2.63 0.40 -1.29
C PHE A 64 1.98 0.80 0.04
N VAL A 65 1.66 -0.17 0.90
CA VAL A 65 1.01 0.12 2.18
C VAL A 65 1.98 0.75 3.18
N LEU A 66 3.22 0.27 3.25
CA LEU A 66 4.27 0.84 4.10
C LEU A 66 4.64 2.28 3.71
N SER A 67 4.40 2.66 2.46
CA SER A 67 4.66 4.01 1.97
C SER A 67 3.58 5.02 2.34
N ASP A 68 2.46 4.63 2.95
CA ASP A 68 1.42 5.58 3.38
C ASP A 68 1.65 5.98 4.83
N SER A 69 2.06 7.23 5.08
CA SER A 69 2.39 7.71 6.43
C SER A 69 1.21 7.68 7.42
N ARG A 70 -0.01 7.42 6.93
CA ARG A 70 -1.22 7.33 7.76
C ARG A 70 -1.45 5.90 8.25
N VAL A 71 -0.72 4.92 7.73
CA VAL A 71 -0.80 3.51 8.13
C VAL A 71 0.26 3.21 9.18
N HIS A 72 -0.15 2.52 10.24
CA HIS A 72 0.71 2.23 11.40
C HIS A 72 1.00 0.73 11.55
N LEU A 73 0.05 -0.12 11.16
CA LEU A 73 0.16 -1.57 11.34
C LEU A 73 -0.36 -2.34 10.11
N PRO A 74 0.49 -2.61 9.11
CA PRO A 74 0.11 -3.48 8.01
C PRO A 74 0.01 -4.93 8.45
N ILE A 75 -1.18 -5.54 8.34
CA ILE A 75 -1.36 -6.95 8.72
C ILE A 75 -1.07 -7.83 7.52
N VAL A 76 -0.05 -8.68 7.65
CA VAL A 76 0.37 -9.63 6.61
C VAL A 76 0.00 -11.04 7.07
N GLY A 77 -0.77 -11.74 6.24
CA GLY A 77 -1.06 -13.16 6.44
C GLY A 77 0.05 -14.01 5.83
N MET A 78 0.46 -15.05 6.54
CA MET A 78 1.52 -15.98 6.13
C MET A 78 1.20 -17.38 6.60
N ARG A 79 1.71 -18.38 5.89
CA ARG A 79 1.52 -19.81 6.17
C ARG A 79 2.79 -20.46 6.69
N TRP A 80 3.96 -19.96 6.29
CA TRP A 80 5.24 -20.61 6.58
C TRP A 80 6.22 -19.67 7.31
N PRO A 81 7.06 -20.18 8.22
CA PRO A 81 8.01 -19.36 8.98
C PRO A 81 8.98 -18.54 8.11
N GLU A 82 9.42 -19.07 6.98
CA GLU A 82 10.30 -18.38 6.03
C GLU A 82 9.66 -17.14 5.40
N GLU A 83 8.33 -17.11 5.28
CA GLU A 83 7.59 -15.93 4.84
C GLU A 83 7.63 -14.83 5.91
N VAL A 84 7.62 -15.20 7.19
CA VAL A 84 7.82 -14.26 8.32
C VAL A 84 9.18 -13.58 8.17
N ALA A 85 10.25 -14.38 8.06
CA ALA A 85 11.61 -13.88 7.98
C ALA A 85 11.81 -12.94 6.77
N ARG A 86 11.22 -13.29 5.61
CA ARG A 86 11.26 -12.44 4.42
C ARG A 86 10.54 -11.11 4.62
N ASN A 87 9.37 -11.12 5.26
CA ASN A 87 8.61 -9.90 5.54
C ASN A 87 9.34 -8.98 6.52
N VAL A 88 9.94 -9.55 7.57
CA VAL A 88 10.76 -8.79 8.53
C VAL A 88 11.94 -8.14 7.82
N ALA A 89 12.71 -8.91 7.04
CA ALA A 89 13.85 -8.39 6.29
C ALA A 89 13.45 -7.30 5.29
N LEU A 90 12.29 -7.43 4.64
CA LEU A 90 11.77 -6.38 3.75
C LEU A 90 11.49 -5.09 4.52
N VAL A 91 10.78 -5.17 5.65
CA VAL A 91 10.42 -3.99 6.46
C VAL A 91 11.66 -3.30 7.03
N GLU A 92 12.63 -4.06 7.54
CA GLU A 92 13.86 -3.52 8.12
C GLU A 92 14.70 -2.72 7.12
N ASN A 93 14.66 -3.09 5.84
CA ASN A 93 15.45 -2.47 4.78
C ASN A 93 14.66 -1.50 3.91
N PHE A 94 13.35 -1.37 4.11
CA PHE A 94 12.52 -0.54 3.27
C PHE A 94 12.49 0.91 3.74
N GLN A 95 12.82 1.81 2.83
CA GLN A 95 12.67 3.26 2.98
C GLN A 95 11.71 3.73 1.88
N PRO A 96 10.55 4.31 2.22
CA PRO A 96 9.61 4.77 1.22
C PRO A 96 10.21 5.96 0.45
N SER A 97 10.21 5.85 -0.89
CA SER A 97 10.67 6.92 -1.78
C SER A 97 9.62 8.03 -1.97
N TYR A 98 8.36 7.74 -1.64
CA TYR A 98 7.23 8.65 -1.78
C TYR A 98 6.17 8.33 -0.74
N ASP A 99 5.59 9.37 -0.11
CA ASP A 99 4.48 9.18 0.83
C ASP A 99 3.15 9.08 0.09
N MET A 100 2.50 7.91 0.18
CA MET A 100 1.21 7.66 -0.45
C MET A 100 0.08 8.52 0.12
N ALA A 101 0.25 9.14 1.29
CA ALA A 101 -0.68 10.15 1.79
C ALA A 101 -0.73 11.38 0.88
N ALA A 102 0.38 11.72 0.22
CA ALA A 102 0.49 12.85 -0.70
C ALA A 102 -0.01 12.54 -2.13
N LEU A 103 -0.19 11.26 -2.47
CA LEU A 103 -0.63 10.86 -3.81
C LEU A 103 -2.01 11.46 -4.14
N PRO A 104 -2.14 12.32 -5.18
CA PRO A 104 -3.43 12.83 -5.60
C PRO A 104 -4.32 11.70 -6.12
N ARG A 105 -5.56 11.63 -5.61
CA ARG A 105 -6.51 10.57 -5.95
C ARG A 105 -7.74 11.06 -6.72
N LEU A 106 -7.95 12.38 -6.75
CA LEU A 106 -8.99 13.02 -7.54
C LEU A 106 -8.39 13.62 -8.80
N THR A 107 -9.10 13.54 -9.92
CA THR A 107 -8.64 14.03 -11.23
C THR A 107 -8.12 15.46 -11.17
N ALA A 108 -8.84 16.37 -10.49
CA ALA A 108 -8.41 17.76 -10.34
C ALA A 108 -7.09 17.91 -9.57
N GLY A 109 -6.82 17.02 -8.59
CA GLY A 109 -5.56 17.00 -7.86
C GLY A 109 -4.40 16.46 -8.71
N ILE A 110 -4.68 15.49 -9.58
CA ILE A 110 -3.67 14.92 -10.50
C ILE A 110 -3.21 16.01 -11.47
N TYR A 111 -4.13 16.70 -12.14
CA TYR A 111 -3.76 17.77 -13.08
C TYR A 111 -2.94 18.88 -12.42
N ARG A 112 -3.31 19.31 -11.21
CA ARG A 112 -2.53 20.31 -10.47
C ARG A 112 -1.09 19.84 -10.21
N SER A 113 -0.91 18.59 -9.77
CA SER A 113 0.44 18.07 -9.52
C SER A 113 1.29 17.93 -10.79
N GLU A 114 0.66 17.65 -11.94
CA GLU A 114 1.35 17.58 -13.23
C GLU A 114 1.77 18.96 -13.75
N ASP A 115 0.95 20.00 -13.52
CA ASP A 115 1.26 21.38 -13.89
C ASP A 115 2.37 21.96 -13.00
N GLU A 116 2.33 21.70 -11.69
CA GLU A 116 3.35 22.13 -10.72
C GLU A 116 4.71 21.42 -10.95
N GLY A 117 4.73 20.17 -11.38
CA GLY A 117 5.95 19.42 -11.68
C GLY A 117 6.61 19.78 -13.03
N LYS A 118 5.95 20.59 -13.86
CA LYS A 118 6.46 21.08 -15.16
C LYS A 118 6.98 22.53 -15.11
N ALA A 119 6.84 23.21 -13.98
CA ALA A 119 7.32 24.58 -13.73
C ALA A 119 8.74 24.57 -13.13
#